data_AF-A0A536RJD4-F1
#
_entry.id   AF-A0A536RJD4-F1
#
_cell.length_a   1.000
_cell.length_b   1.000
_cell.length_c   1.000
_cell.angle_alpha   90.00
_cell.angle_beta   90.00
_cell.angle_gamma   90.00
#
_symmetry.space_group_name_H-M   'P 1'
#
loop_
_entity.id
_entity.type
_entity.pdbx_description
1 polymer ?
#
loop_
_entity_poly.entity_id
_entity_poly.type
_entity_poly.pdbx_seq_one_letter_code
_entity_poly.pdbx_strand_id
1 'polypeptide(L)'
;MRRTYGSPREKRSDFWLGFGAWLVFNLAAVAVIQLVSSWNGYVAFALSGLLLVLNIATPIVLAFTRRFVALGILVAFSSAFALAVVEGIFFTVSDFAGGQVTAFGGPPTGNVAVTYAFLTVGFIAFAVVAFFIIRAIYRVIK
;
A
#
# COMPACT_ATOMS: atom_id res chain seq x y z
N MET A 1 5.40 -19.40 -19.78
CA MET A 1 5.32 -20.74 -19.13
C MET A 1 4.84 -20.57 -17.70
N ARG A 2 3.82 -21.34 -17.29
CA ARG A 2 3.26 -21.30 -15.92
C ARG A 2 4.20 -22.06 -14.98
N ARG A 3 4.58 -21.47 -13.85
CA ARG A 3 5.45 -22.13 -12.86
C ARG A 3 4.69 -23.26 -12.15
N THR A 4 5.25 -24.47 -12.21
CA THR A 4 4.81 -25.61 -11.40
C THR A 4 5.50 -25.54 -10.04
N TYR A 5 4.74 -25.78 -8.97
CA TYR A 5 5.24 -25.68 -7.59
C TYR A 5 5.47 -27.09 -7.03
N GLY A 6 6.71 -27.39 -6.63
CA GLY A 6 7.11 -28.69 -6.10
C GLY A 6 6.84 -28.87 -4.60
N SER A 7 6.72 -27.77 -3.85
CA SER A 7 6.47 -27.82 -2.40
C SER A 7 5.62 -26.66 -1.86
N PRO A 8 4.98 -26.80 -0.68
CA PRO A 8 4.30 -25.69 0.00
C PRO A 8 5.22 -24.51 0.31
N ARG A 9 6.51 -24.78 0.56
CA ARG A 9 7.51 -23.74 0.86
C ARG A 9 7.73 -22.79 -0.32
N GLU A 10 7.77 -23.31 -1.55
CA GLU A 10 7.90 -22.48 -2.76
C GLU A 10 6.69 -21.57 -2.96
N LYS A 11 5.48 -22.08 -2.71
CA LYS A 11 4.24 -21.28 -2.81
C LYS A 11 4.28 -20.09 -1.85
N ARG A 12 4.72 -20.32 -0.61
CA ARG A 12 4.86 -19.27 0.41
C ARG A 12 5.94 -18.25 0.06
N SER A 13 7.08 -18.73 -0.41
CA SER A 13 8.18 -17.83 -0.81
C SER A 13 7.72 -16.91 -1.93
N ASP A 14 7.05 -17.43 -2.95
CA ASP A 14 6.52 -16.63 -4.05
C ASP A 14 5.42 -15.66 -3.59
N PHE A 15 4.54 -16.08 -2.67
CA PHE A 15 3.52 -15.21 -2.09
C PHE A 15 4.15 -14.02 -1.34
N TRP A 16 5.07 -14.28 -0.41
CA TRP A 16 5.72 -13.23 0.38
C TRP A 16 6.63 -12.36 -0.45
N LEU A 17 7.29 -12.93 -1.48
CA LEU A 17 8.03 -12.16 -2.47
C LEU A 17 7.09 -11.18 -3.18
N GLY A 18 5.94 -11.65 -3.68
CA GLY A 18 4.95 -10.79 -4.33
C GLY A 18 4.43 -9.69 -3.40
N PHE A 19 4.04 -10.07 -2.18
CA PHE A 19 3.52 -9.12 -1.19
C PHE A 19 4.56 -8.05 -0.81
N GLY A 20 5.75 -8.48 -0.37
CA GLY A 20 6.79 -7.57 0.12
C GLY A 20 7.42 -6.74 -0.98
N ALA A 21 7.78 -7.35 -2.12
CA ALA A 21 8.39 -6.63 -3.23
C ALA A 21 7.44 -5.58 -3.80
N TRP A 22 6.13 -5.84 -3.80
CA TRP A 22 5.14 -4.88 -4.29
C TRP A 22 5.04 -3.63 -3.42
N LEU A 23 5.01 -3.80 -2.10
CA LEU A 23 4.99 -2.67 -1.17
C LEU A 23 6.27 -1.84 -1.30
N VAL A 24 7.44 -2.49 -1.32
CA VAL A 24 8.73 -1.81 -1.46
C VAL A 24 8.81 -1.07 -2.80
N PHE A 25 8.38 -1.71 -3.90
CA PHE A 25 8.36 -1.09 -5.22
C PHE A 25 7.49 0.17 -5.24
N ASN A 26 6.26 0.10 -4.71
CA ASN A 26 5.37 1.26 -4.72
C ASN A 26 5.86 2.38 -3.80
N LEU A 27 6.39 2.06 -2.62
CA LEU A 27 6.98 3.07 -1.71
C LEU A 27 8.17 3.77 -2.37
N ALA A 28 9.07 3.01 -3.01
CA ALA A 28 10.20 3.58 -3.73
C ALA A 28 9.74 4.45 -4.91
N ALA A 29 8.74 4.00 -5.67
CA ALA A 29 8.22 4.76 -6.80
C ALA A 29 7.59 6.08 -6.36
N VAL A 30 6.80 6.08 -5.27
CA VAL A 30 6.23 7.32 -4.71
C VAL A 30 7.34 8.27 -4.26
N ALA A 31 8.37 7.78 -3.56
CA ALA A 31 9.49 8.61 -3.13
C ALA A 31 10.23 9.25 -4.33
N VAL A 32 10.46 8.49 -5.40
CA VAL A 32 11.08 9.00 -6.63
C VAL A 32 10.18 10.03 -7.31
N ILE A 33 8.87 9.78 -7.42
CA ILE A 33 7.92 10.73 -8.03
C ILE A 33 7.89 12.04 -7.23
N GLN A 34 7.88 11.97 -5.90
CA GLN A 34 7.93 13.15 -5.03
C GLN A 34 9.24 13.94 -5.17
N LEU A 35 10.37 13.23 -5.30
CA LEU A 35 11.66 13.88 -5.55
C LEU A 35 11.69 14.56 -6.93
N VAL A 36 11.06 13.97 -7.94
CA VAL A 36 11.05 14.51 -9.31
C VAL A 36 10.06 15.67 -9.46
N SER A 37 8.92 15.62 -8.76
CA SER A 37 7.88 16.65 -8.85
C SER A 37 8.37 18.03 -8.41
N SER A 38 9.36 18.09 -7.52
CA SER A 38 9.91 19.35 -7.01
C SER A 38 10.71 20.14 -8.04
N TRP A 39 11.17 19.52 -9.13
CA TRP A 39 11.97 20.18 -10.17
C TRP A 39 11.44 19.96 -11.59
N ASN A 40 10.62 18.94 -11.85
CA ASN A 40 9.98 18.73 -13.15
C ASN A 40 8.63 18.01 -13.05
N GLY A 41 7.54 18.79 -13.07
CA GLY A 41 6.17 18.27 -12.98
C GLY A 41 5.75 17.38 -14.16
N TYR A 42 6.24 17.65 -15.38
CA TYR A 42 5.89 16.83 -16.56
C TYR A 42 6.49 15.42 -16.46
N VAL A 43 7.74 15.31 -16.00
CA VAL A 43 8.38 14.01 -15.78
C VAL A 43 7.70 13.26 -14.64
N ALA A 44 7.37 13.94 -13.54
CA ALA A 44 6.63 13.33 -12.43
C ALA A 44 5.24 12.80 -12.87
N PHE A 45 4.53 13.54 -13.73
CA PHE A 45 3.27 13.09 -14.32
C PHE A 45 3.47 11.83 -15.19
N ALA A 46 4.47 11.82 -16.07
CA ALA A 46 4.78 10.66 -16.91
C ALA A 46 5.16 9.43 -16.07
N LEU A 47 5.98 9.60 -15.03
CA LEU A 47 6.34 8.53 -14.10
C LEU A 47 5.13 7.99 -13.32
N SER A 48 4.21 8.86 -12.93
CA SER A 48 2.96 8.46 -12.27
C SER A 48 2.07 7.63 -13.21
N GLY A 49 1.96 8.04 -14.47
CA GLY A 49 1.27 7.26 -15.51
C GLY A 49 1.92 5.89 -15.75
N LEU A 50 3.25 5.85 -15.85
CA LEU A 50 4.00 4.59 -15.98
C LEU A 50 3.79 3.68 -14.77
N LEU A 51 3.82 4.24 -13.56
CA LEU A 51 3.58 3.49 -12.33
C LEU A 51 2.17 2.88 -12.32
N LEU A 52 1.16 3.61 -12.78
CA LEU A 52 -0.21 3.09 -12.92
C LEU A 52 -0.26 1.90 -13.89
N VAL A 53 0.36 2.05 -15.07
CA VAL A 53 0.41 0.97 -16.07
C VAL A 53 1.11 -0.27 -15.51
N LEU A 54 2.24 -0.10 -14.81
CA LEU A 54 2.95 -1.21 -14.15
C LEU A 54 2.09 -1.83 -13.04
N ASN A 55 1.39 -1.02 -12.25
CA ASN A 55 0.50 -1.50 -11.19
C ASN A 55 -0.62 -2.40 -11.70
N ILE A 56 -1.05 -2.21 -12.95
CA ILE A 56 -2.08 -3.03 -13.60
C ILE A 56 -1.45 -4.22 -14.35
N ALA A 57 -0.44 -3.96 -15.19
CA ALA A 57 0.12 -4.97 -16.08
C ALA A 57 0.88 -6.08 -15.33
N THR A 58 1.65 -5.71 -14.31
CA THR A 58 2.47 -6.67 -13.54
C THR A 58 1.65 -7.77 -12.87
N PRO A 59 0.59 -7.49 -12.08
CA PRO A 59 -0.22 -8.56 -11.49
C PRO A 59 -0.93 -9.41 -12.56
N ILE A 60 -1.36 -8.83 -13.68
CA ILE A 60 -1.99 -9.59 -14.78
C ILE A 60 -0.99 -10.60 -15.37
N VAL A 61 0.20 -10.15 -15.76
CA VAL A 61 1.25 -11.03 -16.32
C VAL A 61 1.66 -12.09 -15.30
N LEU A 62 1.79 -11.71 -14.02
CA LEU A 62 2.13 -12.63 -12.95
C LEU A 62 1.01 -13.62 -12.63
N ALA A 63 -0.27 -13.27 -12.85
CA ALA A 63 -1.37 -14.21 -12.66
C ALA A 63 -1.25 -15.43 -13.58
N PHE A 64 -0.77 -15.22 -14.82
CA PHE A 64 -0.57 -16.30 -15.80
C PHE A 64 0.76 -17.04 -15.62
N THR A 65 1.80 -16.37 -15.11
CA THR A 65 3.15 -16.96 -15.00
C THR A 65 3.47 -17.51 -13.62
N ARG A 66 3.13 -16.78 -12.54
CA ARG A 66 3.44 -17.09 -11.13
C ARG A 66 2.27 -16.70 -10.21
N ARG A 67 1.20 -17.50 -10.24
CA ARG A 67 -0.06 -17.22 -9.54
C ARG A 67 0.07 -16.81 -8.07
N PHE A 68 1.01 -17.38 -7.31
CA PHE A 68 1.15 -17.06 -5.88
C PHE A 68 1.80 -15.70 -5.65
N VAL A 69 2.69 -15.26 -6.56
CA VAL A 69 3.22 -13.89 -6.56
C VAL A 69 2.09 -12.89 -6.82
N ALA A 70 1.24 -13.16 -7.81
CA ALA A 70 0.09 -12.31 -8.12
C ALA A 70 -0.91 -12.23 -6.95
N LEU A 71 -1.16 -13.34 -6.24
CA LEU A 71 -1.95 -13.32 -5.01
C LEU A 71 -1.29 -12.48 -3.91
N GLY A 72 0.03 -12.57 -3.75
CA GLY A 72 0.78 -11.73 -2.82
C GLY A 72 0.62 -10.24 -3.14
N ILE A 73 0.74 -9.87 -4.43
CA ILE A 73 0.51 -8.50 -4.92
C ILE A 73 -0.91 -8.03 -4.62
N LEU A 74 -1.92 -8.87 -4.90
CA LEU A 74 -3.31 -8.55 -4.62
C LEU A 74 -3.54 -8.28 -3.12
N VAL A 75 -2.99 -9.13 -2.24
CA VAL A 75 -3.08 -8.92 -0.79
C VAL A 75 -2.37 -7.65 -0.36
N ALA A 76 -1.22 -7.31 -0.96
CA ALA A 76 -0.53 -6.04 -0.70
C ALA A 76 -1.39 -4.84 -1.09
N PHE A 77 -1.99 -4.87 -2.28
CA PHE A 77 -2.89 -3.81 -2.75
C PHE A 77 -4.11 -3.66 -1.85
N SER A 78 -4.80 -4.76 -1.52
CA SER A 78 -5.95 -4.75 -0.61
C SER A 78 -5.58 -4.25 0.79
N SER A 79 -4.39 -4.60 1.29
CA SER A 79 -3.91 -4.14 2.59
C SER A 79 -3.63 -2.63 2.58
N ALA A 80 -2.98 -2.13 1.54
CA ALA A 80 -2.71 -0.70 1.38
C ALA A 80 -4.01 0.11 1.22
N PHE A 81 -4.97 -0.40 0.45
CA PHE A 81 -6.29 0.20 0.31
C PHE A 81 -7.05 0.23 1.64
N ALA A 82 -7.08 -0.90 2.36
CA ALA A 82 -7.73 -0.98 3.66
C ALA A 82 -7.09 -0.01 4.67
N LEU A 83 -5.76 0.09 4.69
CA LEU A 83 -5.06 1.08 5.51
C LEU A 83 -5.46 2.50 5.11
N ALA A 84 -5.47 2.84 3.82
CA ALA A 84 -5.87 4.17 3.36
C ALA A 84 -7.30 4.54 3.75
N VAL A 85 -8.24 3.57 3.71
CA VAL A 85 -9.61 3.78 4.18
C VAL A 85 -9.66 4.03 5.69
N VAL A 86 -8.95 3.22 6.48
CA VAL A 86 -8.89 3.39 7.95
C VAL A 86 -8.27 4.73 8.31
N GLU A 87 -7.09 5.04 7.77
CA GLU A 87 -6.41 6.32 7.99
C GLU A 87 -7.27 7.50 7.53
N GLY A 88 -7.98 7.39 6.40
CA GLY A 88 -8.88 8.45 5.92
C GLY A 88 -10.02 8.77 6.90
N ILE A 89 -10.57 7.74 7.55
CA ILE A 89 -11.59 7.92 8.60
C ILE A 89 -10.98 8.64 9.81
N PHE A 90 -9.83 8.17 10.30
CA PHE A 90 -9.17 8.76 11.46
C PHE A 90 -8.67 10.18 11.20
N PHE A 91 -8.20 10.46 9.98
CA PHE A 91 -7.84 11.80 9.53
C PHE A 91 -9.05 12.74 9.59
N THR A 92 -10.18 12.31 9.01
CA THR A 92 -11.44 13.07 9.03
C THR A 92 -11.94 13.32 10.45
N VAL A 93 -11.87 12.33 11.33
CA VAL A 93 -12.23 12.49 12.76
C VAL A 93 -11.29 13.48 13.44
N SER A 94 -10.00 13.46 13.10
CA SER A 94 -9.03 14.40 13.64
C SER A 94 -9.39 15.84 13.28
N ASP A 95 -9.87 16.10 12.06
CA ASP A 95 -10.27 17.44 11.61
C ASP A 95 -11.39 18.00 12.50
N PHE A 96 -12.39 17.17 12.84
CA PHE A 96 -13.46 17.55 13.76
C PHE A 96 -13.01 17.70 15.22
N ALA A 97 -11.90 17.07 15.59
CA ALA A 97 -11.31 17.13 16.94
C ALA A 97 -10.26 18.26 17.11
N GLY A 98 -10.08 19.13 16.10
CA GLY A 98 -9.10 20.22 16.13
C GLY A 98 -7.70 19.82 15.64
N GLY A 99 -7.61 18.72 14.89
CA GLY A 99 -6.43 18.30 14.14
C GLY A 99 -6.01 19.33 13.08
N GLN A 100 -4.81 19.12 12.53
CA GLN A 100 -4.27 19.94 11.46
C GLN A 100 -5.08 19.74 10.17
N VAL A 101 -5.69 20.82 9.70
CA VAL A 101 -6.41 20.88 8.43
C VAL A 101 -5.59 21.71 7.45
N THR A 102 -5.36 21.19 6.25
CA THR A 102 -4.86 21.98 5.12
C THR A 102 -6.03 22.32 4.20
N ALA A 103 -6.51 23.57 4.27
CA ALA A 103 -7.40 24.08 3.24
C ALA A 103 -6.65 24.12 1.90
N PHE A 104 -7.29 23.71 0.80
CA PHE A 104 -6.70 23.80 -0.53
C PHE A 104 -6.27 25.26 -0.81
N GLY A 105 -4.95 25.52 -0.78
CA GLY A 105 -4.37 26.85 -1.01
C GLY A 105 -4.29 27.78 0.22
N GLY A 106 -4.67 27.33 1.42
CA GLY A 106 -4.56 28.09 2.67
C GLY A 106 -3.40 27.63 3.56
N PRO A 107 -2.93 28.46 4.52
CA PRO A 107 -1.97 28.00 5.51
C PRO A 107 -2.59 26.86 6.36
N PRO A 108 -1.80 25.88 6.79
CA PRO A 108 -2.30 24.84 7.68
C PRO A 108 -2.79 25.46 8.99
N THR A 109 -3.96 25.05 9.46
CA THR A 109 -4.51 25.44 10.77
C THR A 109 -4.74 24.20 11.62
N GLY A 110 -4.85 24.36 12.95
CA GLY A 110 -5.10 23.26 13.88
C GLY A 110 -3.84 22.61 14.47
N ASN A 111 -4.02 21.53 15.24
CA ASN A 111 -2.96 20.90 16.02
C ASN A 111 -2.44 19.62 15.35
N VAL A 112 -1.19 19.67 14.89
CA VAL A 112 -0.49 18.55 14.24
C VAL A 112 -0.40 17.31 15.14
N ALA A 113 -0.20 17.51 16.45
CA ALA A 113 -0.10 16.41 17.40
C ALA A 113 -1.44 15.66 17.53
N VAL A 114 -2.57 16.35 17.40
CA VAL A 114 -3.90 15.73 17.41
C VAL A 114 -4.07 14.86 16.17
N THR A 115 -3.75 15.36 14.98
CA THR A 115 -3.80 14.55 13.74
C THR A 115 -2.92 13.31 13.83
N TYR A 116 -1.66 13.46 14.25
CA TYR A 116 -0.79 12.30 14.40
C TYR A 116 -1.25 11.31 15.47
N ALA A 117 -1.87 11.77 16.56
CA ALA A 117 -2.46 10.88 17.54
C ALA A 117 -3.59 10.03 16.93
N PHE A 118 -4.52 10.65 16.19
CA PHE A 118 -5.61 9.91 15.53
C PHE A 118 -5.09 8.97 14.44
N LEU A 119 -4.16 9.39 13.59
CA LEU A 119 -3.54 8.52 12.58
C LEU A 119 -2.81 7.34 13.25
N THR A 120 -2.12 7.58 14.37
CA THR A 120 -1.47 6.50 15.13
C THR A 120 -2.48 5.47 15.65
N VAL A 121 -3.64 5.93 16.16
CA VAL A 121 -4.72 5.03 16.59
C VAL A 121 -5.28 4.25 15.42
N GLY A 122 -5.50 4.91 14.27
CA GLY A 122 -5.93 4.26 13.03
C GLY A 122 -4.96 3.16 12.58
N PHE A 123 -3.67 3.46 12.59
CA PHE A 123 -2.62 2.51 12.23
C PHE A 123 -2.59 1.31 13.18
N ILE A 124 -2.71 1.53 14.49
CA ILE A 124 -2.78 0.46 15.50
C ILE A 124 -4.02 -0.41 15.26
N ALA A 125 -5.18 0.19 15.04
CA ALA A 125 -6.42 -0.53 14.76
C ALA A 125 -6.29 -1.40 13.50
N PHE A 126 -5.73 -0.85 12.43
CA PHE A 126 -5.41 -1.60 11.22
C PHE A 126 -4.45 -2.76 11.50
N ALA A 127 -3.35 -2.51 12.22
CA ALA A 127 -2.33 -3.51 12.51
C ALA A 127 -2.89 -4.71 13.29
N VAL A 128 -3.79 -4.46 14.25
CA VAL A 128 -4.48 -5.51 15.02
C VAL A 128 -5.31 -6.40 14.09
N VAL A 129 -6.12 -5.82 13.20
CA VAL A 129 -6.94 -6.59 12.26
C VAL A 129 -6.07 -7.33 11.23
N ALA A 130 -5.06 -6.65 10.69
CA ALA A 130 -4.13 -7.21 9.72
C ALA A 130 -3.38 -8.43 10.27
N PHE A 131 -3.00 -8.40 11.56
CA PHE A 131 -2.36 -9.55 12.22
C PHE A 131 -3.23 -10.81 12.15
N PHE A 132 -4.53 -10.71 12.47
CA PHE A 132 -5.42 -11.86 12.42
C PHE A 132 -5.63 -12.37 10.99
N ILE A 133 -5.75 -11.48 10.01
CA ILE A 133 -5.90 -11.83 8.59
C ILE A 133 -4.64 -12.54 8.08
N ILE A 134 -3.46 -11.98 8.32
CA ILE A 134 -2.18 -12.58 7.92
C ILE A 134 -2.00 -13.95 8.56
N ARG A 135 -2.35 -14.09 9.86
CA ARG A 135 -2.32 -15.37 10.56
C ARG A 135 -3.25 -16.39 9.92
N ALA A 136 -4.44 -15.99 9.49
CA ALA A 136 -5.38 -16.85 8.78
C ALA A 136 -4.81 -17.29 7.42
N ILE A 137 -4.28 -16.35 6.62
CA ILE A 137 -3.65 -16.64 5.32
C ILE A 137 -2.51 -17.65 5.49
N TYR A 138 -1.63 -17.45 6.48
CA TYR A 138 -0.50 -18.36 6.72
C TYR A 138 -0.95 -19.79 7.05
N ARG A 139 -2.10 -19.96 7.74
CA ARG A 139 -2.67 -21.27 8.05
C ARG A 139 -3.25 -21.96 6.81
N VAL A 140 -3.81 -21.21 5.87
CA VAL A 140 -4.41 -21.75 4.64
C VAL A 140 -3.35 -22.15 3.61
N ILE A 141 -2.18 -21.49 3.59
CA ILE A 141 -1.05 -21.84 2.71
C ILE A 141 -0.13 -22.91 3.38
N LYS A 142 -0.59 -23.63 4.42
CA LYS A 142 0.03 -24.91 4.82
C LYS A 142 -0.32 -25.98 3.79
#